data_AF-A0A241VU69-F1
#
_entry.id   AF-A0A241VU69-F1
#
_cell.length_a   1.000
_cell.length_b   1.000
_cell.length_c   1.000
_cell.angle_alpha   90.00
_cell.angle_beta   90.00
_cell.angle_gamma   90.00
#
_symmetry.space_group_name_H-M   'P 1'
#
loop_
_entity.id
_entity.type
_entity.pdbx_description
1 polymer ?
#
loop_
_entity_poly.entity_id
_entity_poly.type
_entity_poly.pdbx_seq_one_letter_code
_entity_poly.pdbx_strand_id
1 'polypeptide(L)'
;MKTKKNSLKGNTAFGVVVSLLGIACGLWLLISLEKISGAEFVAFSFGFAVIGLIIAFAAEVQEFSIAGNGVKLKELRSEAEKTIEELKEARTELFRLILPQIMQGSQNTLDRIDPRIVSFLHFFDQIKKFELVNELRGEIEHVLHVLLICQYGKLNVIHQSSKTIENSFDELDTPTHLFIALSDENVASFMRFNEQYKNSGLAKKDLIQGIHAYTKLYDIKIQLDKM
;
A
#
# COMPACT_ATOMS: atom_id res chain seq x y z
N MET A 1 35.81 6.01 -14.35
CA MET A 1 36.29 6.16 -15.76
C MET A 1 36.97 4.90 -16.33
N LYS A 2 37.72 4.09 -15.56
CA LYS A 2 38.41 2.88 -16.07
C LYS A 2 37.50 1.68 -16.38
N THR A 3 36.41 1.48 -15.65
CA THR A 3 35.44 0.40 -15.90
C THR A 3 34.62 0.59 -17.20
N LYS A 4 34.39 1.85 -17.60
CA LYS A 4 33.59 2.25 -18.79
C LYS A 4 34.26 1.89 -20.13
N LYS A 5 35.60 1.90 -20.20
CA LYS A 5 36.35 1.54 -21.41
C LYS A 5 36.33 0.03 -21.68
N ASN A 6 36.14 -0.79 -20.64
CA ASN A 6 36.19 -2.24 -20.75
C ASN A 6 34.87 -2.85 -21.21
N SER A 7 33.71 -2.30 -20.81
CA SER A 7 32.40 -2.79 -21.28
C SER A 7 32.14 -2.45 -22.76
N LEU A 8 32.54 -1.25 -23.20
CA LEU A 8 32.41 -0.85 -24.61
C LEU A 8 33.32 -1.70 -25.51
N LYS A 9 34.59 -1.88 -25.13
CA LYS A 9 35.51 -2.78 -25.83
C LYS A 9 35.04 -4.22 -25.86
N GLY A 10 34.41 -4.70 -24.77
CA GLY A 10 33.83 -6.03 -24.68
C GLY A 10 32.68 -6.24 -25.66
N ASN A 11 31.74 -5.30 -25.73
CA ASN A 11 30.59 -5.41 -26.63
C ASN A 11 30.98 -5.23 -28.11
N THR A 12 31.91 -4.34 -28.43
CA THR A 12 32.44 -4.22 -29.79
C THR A 12 33.21 -5.49 -30.19
N ALA A 13 34.05 -6.04 -29.32
CA ALA A 13 34.75 -7.29 -29.58
C ALA A 13 33.77 -8.46 -29.76
N PHE A 14 32.73 -8.53 -28.93
CA PHE A 14 31.70 -9.57 -29.03
C PHE A 14 30.88 -9.45 -30.31
N GLY A 15 30.47 -8.24 -30.70
CA GLY A 15 29.78 -7.99 -31.97
C GLY A 15 30.63 -8.39 -33.19
N VAL A 16 31.93 -8.08 -33.19
CA VAL A 16 32.87 -8.49 -34.24
C VAL A 16 33.03 -10.02 -34.29
N VAL A 17 33.13 -10.68 -33.14
CA VAL A 17 33.22 -12.14 -33.06
C VAL A 17 31.95 -12.81 -33.59
N VAL A 18 30.77 -12.31 -33.24
CA VAL A 18 29.48 -12.82 -33.73
C VAL A 18 29.36 -12.65 -35.25
N SER A 19 29.75 -11.51 -35.80
CA SER A 19 29.77 -11.29 -37.25
C SER A 19 30.74 -12.22 -37.97
N LEU A 20 31.96 -12.39 -37.45
CA LEU A 20 32.97 -13.28 -38.04
C LEU A 20 32.55 -14.74 -37.98
N LEU A 21 31.95 -15.18 -36.87
CA LEU A 21 31.39 -16.53 -36.73
C LEU A 21 30.23 -16.77 -37.71
N GLY A 22 29.35 -15.77 -37.89
CA GLY A 22 28.27 -15.84 -38.87
C GLY A 22 28.77 -15.99 -40.30
N ILE A 23 29.79 -15.20 -40.68
CA ILE A 23 30.42 -15.27 -42.01
C ILE A 23 31.15 -16.61 -42.21
N ALA A 24 31.89 -17.09 -41.20
CA ALA A 24 32.57 -18.38 -41.26
C ALA A 24 31.59 -19.55 -41.36
N CYS A 25 30.47 -19.50 -40.63
CA CYS A 25 29.39 -20.48 -40.70
C CYS A 25 28.71 -20.46 -42.08
N GLY A 26 28.46 -19.27 -42.63
CA GLY A 26 27.95 -19.11 -44.00
C GLY A 26 28.89 -19.70 -45.06
N LEU A 27 30.19 -19.45 -44.94
CA LEU A 27 31.23 -20.01 -45.81
C LEU A 27 31.30 -21.54 -45.71
N TRP A 28 31.18 -22.08 -44.50
CA TRP A 28 31.13 -23.52 -44.28
C TRP A 28 29.92 -24.17 -44.94
N LEU A 29 28.74 -23.55 -44.81
CA LEU A 29 27.50 -24.02 -45.44
C LEU A 29 27.54 -23.95 -46.97
N LEU A 30 28.23 -22.96 -47.53
CA LEU A 30 28.43 -22.80 -48.97
C LEU A 30 29.42 -23.84 -49.53
N ILE A 31 30.60 -23.98 -48.91
CA ILE A 31 31.71 -24.76 -49.45
C ILE A 31 31.62 -26.24 -49.07
N SER A 32 31.21 -26.57 -47.84
CA SER A 32 31.28 -27.95 -47.33
C SER A 32 29.98 -28.72 -47.47
N LEU A 33 28.84 -28.03 -47.61
CA LEU A 33 27.51 -28.65 -47.62
C LEU A 33 26.71 -28.38 -48.90
N GLU A 34 27.11 -27.41 -49.74
CA GLU A 34 26.39 -26.96 -50.95
C GLU A 34 24.88 -26.68 -50.72
N LYS A 35 24.47 -26.47 -49.47
CA LYS A 35 23.06 -26.34 -49.08
C LYS A 35 22.48 -24.96 -49.35
N ILE A 36 23.33 -24.01 -49.70
CA ILE A 36 23.00 -22.59 -49.80
C ILE A 36 23.59 -22.08 -51.11
N SER A 37 22.78 -21.37 -51.91
CA SER A 37 23.24 -20.70 -53.13
C SER A 37 24.07 -19.45 -52.80
N GLY A 38 24.85 -18.97 -53.79
CA GLY A 38 25.67 -17.75 -53.60
C GLY A 38 24.85 -16.53 -53.16
N ALA A 39 23.60 -16.39 -53.61
CA ALA A 39 22.72 -15.29 -53.21
C ALA A 39 22.25 -15.41 -51.75
N GLU A 40 21.91 -16.62 -51.32
CA GLU A 40 21.48 -16.89 -49.94
C GLU A 40 22.64 -16.73 -48.94
N PHE A 41 23.87 -17.06 -49.33
CA PHE A 41 25.08 -16.78 -48.53
C PHE A 41 25.28 -15.28 -48.28
N VAL A 42 25.08 -14.45 -49.31
CA VAL A 42 25.20 -12.99 -49.18
C VAL A 42 24.13 -12.46 -48.23
N ALA A 43 22.88 -12.90 -48.37
CA ALA A 43 21.79 -12.51 -47.48
C ALA A 43 22.05 -12.93 -46.01
N PHE A 44 22.53 -14.16 -45.81
CA PHE A 44 22.86 -14.69 -44.48
C PHE A 44 24.02 -13.92 -43.83
N SER A 45 25.10 -13.68 -44.58
CA SER A 45 26.26 -12.92 -44.10
C SER A 45 25.90 -11.47 -43.78
N PHE A 46 25.04 -10.84 -44.60
CA PHE A 46 24.54 -9.50 -44.35
C PHE A 46 23.67 -9.44 -43.08
N GLY A 47 22.81 -10.44 -42.86
CA GLY A 47 22.01 -10.55 -41.63
C GLY A 47 22.88 -10.62 -40.37
N PHE A 48 23.91 -11.46 -40.36
CA PHE A 48 24.84 -11.55 -39.23
C PHE A 48 25.69 -10.28 -39.06
N ALA A 49 26.06 -9.61 -40.14
CA ALA A 49 26.76 -8.33 -40.07
C ALA A 49 25.87 -7.24 -39.41
N VAL A 50 24.59 -7.17 -39.77
CA VAL A 50 23.63 -6.24 -39.16
C VAL A 50 23.41 -6.56 -37.68
N ILE A 51 23.25 -7.84 -37.32
CA ILE A 51 23.08 -8.26 -35.92
C ILE A 51 24.32 -7.92 -35.08
N GLY A 52 25.53 -8.20 -35.59
CA GLY A 52 26.76 -7.84 -34.89
C GLY A 52 26.92 -6.34 -34.72
N LEU A 53 26.43 -5.54 -35.68
CA LEU A 53 26.40 -4.09 -35.61
C LEU A 53 25.40 -3.61 -34.52
N ILE A 54 24.19 -4.19 -34.48
CA ILE A 54 23.22 -3.92 -33.40
C ILE A 54 23.82 -4.23 -32.03
N ILE A 55 24.51 -5.36 -31.86
CA ILE A 55 25.14 -5.76 -30.60
C ILE A 55 26.29 -4.80 -30.24
N ALA A 56 27.10 -4.39 -31.22
CA ALA A 56 28.20 -3.45 -31.00
C ALA A 56 27.70 -2.06 -30.53
N PHE A 57 26.57 -1.59 -31.06
CA PHE A 57 25.97 -0.31 -30.70
C PHE A 57 24.91 -0.39 -29.59
N ALA A 58 24.55 -1.59 -29.10
CA ALA A 58 23.54 -1.77 -28.05
C ALA A 58 23.88 -1.03 -26.75
N ALA A 59 25.17 -0.86 -26.43
CA ALA A 59 25.60 -0.08 -25.27
C ALA A 59 25.49 1.44 -25.48
N GLU A 60 25.53 1.91 -26.73
CA GLU A 60 25.46 3.33 -27.09
C GLU A 60 24.00 3.79 -27.17
N VAL A 61 23.08 2.93 -27.63
CA VAL A 61 21.63 3.18 -27.64
C VAL A 61 21.04 3.34 -26.22
N GLN A 62 21.77 2.98 -25.16
CA GLN A 62 21.36 3.21 -23.76
C GLN A 62 21.56 4.66 -23.29
N GLU A 63 22.30 5.49 -24.04
CA GLU A 63 22.51 6.92 -23.78
C GLU A 63 21.67 7.75 -24.76
N PHE A 64 20.40 8.03 -24.42
CA PHE A 64 19.63 9.03 -25.17
C PHE A 64 20.11 10.43 -24.76
N SER A 65 20.66 11.20 -25.72
CA SER A 65 20.94 12.62 -25.51
C SER A 65 19.67 13.44 -25.76
N ILE A 66 19.10 14.01 -24.70
CA ILE A 66 18.11 15.08 -24.82
C ILE A 66 18.86 16.40 -24.60
N ALA A 67 18.83 17.29 -25.60
CA ALA A 67 19.39 18.65 -25.52
C ALA A 67 20.89 18.74 -25.13
N GLY A 68 21.73 17.82 -25.63
CA GLY A 68 23.19 17.93 -25.51
C GLY A 68 23.79 17.47 -24.17
N ASN A 69 22.96 16.97 -23.25
CA ASN A 69 23.44 16.28 -22.05
C ASN A 69 23.16 14.78 -22.20
N GLY A 70 24.22 13.96 -22.23
CA GLY A 70 24.09 12.51 -22.32
C GLY A 70 23.57 11.96 -21.00
N VAL A 71 22.28 11.67 -20.92
CA VAL A 71 21.67 11.15 -19.69
C VAL A 71 21.53 9.64 -19.79
N LYS A 72 22.15 8.90 -18.86
CA LYS A 72 22.04 7.44 -18.83
C LYS A 72 20.65 7.08 -18.30
N LEU A 73 19.84 6.41 -19.12
CA LEU A 73 18.50 5.94 -18.72
C LEU A 73 18.49 5.15 -17.41
N LYS A 74 19.57 4.39 -17.15
CA LYS A 74 19.74 3.63 -15.91
C LYS A 74 19.90 4.52 -14.68
N GLU A 75 20.56 5.66 -14.80
CA GLU A 75 20.75 6.62 -13.71
C GLU A 75 19.43 7.31 -13.39
N LEU A 76 18.68 7.78 -14.40
CA LEU A 76 17.34 8.35 -14.20
C LEU A 76 16.36 7.35 -13.57
N ARG A 77 16.38 6.09 -14.01
CA ARG A 77 15.53 5.05 -13.43
C ARG A 77 15.89 4.79 -11.97
N SER A 78 17.18 4.67 -11.66
CA SER A 78 17.65 4.45 -10.29
C SER A 78 17.32 5.63 -9.37
N GLU A 79 17.41 6.87 -9.87
CA GLU A 79 17.06 8.07 -9.13
C GLU A 79 15.55 8.17 -8.89
N ALA A 80 14.74 7.83 -9.89
CA ALA A 80 13.30 7.73 -9.75
C ALA A 80 12.88 6.65 -8.74
N GLU A 81 13.49 5.46 -8.80
CA GLU A 81 13.25 4.36 -7.84
C GLU A 81 13.60 4.80 -6.41
N LYS A 82 14.74 5.47 -6.21
CA LYS A 82 15.15 6.02 -4.91
C LYS A 82 14.17 7.08 -4.40
N THR A 83 13.73 7.98 -5.27
CA THR A 83 12.77 9.03 -4.91
C THR A 83 11.41 8.44 -4.52
N ILE A 84 10.96 7.39 -5.21
CA ILE A 84 9.72 6.68 -4.88
C ILE A 84 9.80 6.04 -3.50
N GLU A 85 10.93 5.41 -3.18
CA GLU A 85 11.15 4.80 -1.87
C GLU A 85 11.13 5.85 -0.75
N GLU A 86 11.86 6.96 -0.93
CA GLU A 86 11.83 8.09 0.01
C GLU A 86 10.42 8.68 0.17
N LEU A 87 9.63 8.75 -0.90
CA LEU A 87 8.24 9.19 -0.85
C LEU A 87 7.34 8.21 -0.09
N LYS A 88 7.61 6.91 -0.18
CA LYS A 88 6.89 5.86 0.53
C LYS A 88 7.18 5.96 2.02
N GLU A 89 8.46 6.06 2.40
CA GLU A 89 8.88 6.26 3.79
C GLU A 89 8.27 7.53 4.39
N ALA A 90 8.37 8.66 3.68
CA ALA A 90 7.78 9.92 4.12
C ALA A 90 6.25 9.82 4.34
N ARG A 91 5.55 9.07 3.49
CA ARG A 91 4.12 8.82 3.65
C ARG A 91 3.82 8.00 4.91
N THR A 92 4.59 6.95 5.17
CA THR A 92 4.45 6.13 6.38
C THR A 92 4.65 7.01 7.63
N GLU A 93 5.68 7.84 7.66
CA GLU A 93 5.93 8.76 8.80
C GLU A 93 4.83 9.82 8.97
N LEU A 94 4.24 10.32 7.87
CA LEU A 94 3.10 11.23 7.96
C LEU A 94 1.88 10.58 8.61
N PHE A 95 1.55 9.33 8.26
CA PHE A 95 0.46 8.62 8.92
C PHE A 95 0.78 8.33 10.39
N ARG A 96 2.02 7.97 10.70
CA ARG A 96 2.50 7.79 12.08
C ARG A 96 2.31 9.06 12.92
N LEU A 97 2.52 10.24 12.32
CA LEU A 97 2.30 11.53 12.99
C LEU A 97 0.81 11.89 13.14
N ILE A 98 0.00 11.62 12.12
CA ILE A 98 -1.42 12.02 12.08
C ILE A 98 -2.30 11.12 12.95
N LEU A 99 -2.04 9.80 12.99
CA LEU A 99 -2.86 8.84 13.74
C LEU A 99 -3.08 9.24 15.21
N PRO A 100 -2.03 9.59 15.99
CA PRO A 100 -2.20 10.06 17.36
C PRO A 100 -2.95 11.39 17.47
N GLN A 101 -2.88 12.27 16.46
CA GLN A 101 -3.60 13.56 16.48
C GLN A 101 -5.11 13.37 16.45
N ILE A 102 -5.61 12.25 15.90
CA ILE A 102 -7.04 11.90 15.93
C ILE A 102 -7.56 11.85 17.37
N MET A 103 -6.72 11.45 18.32
CA MET A 103 -7.09 11.35 19.73
C MET A 103 -7.27 12.71 20.41
N GLN A 104 -6.70 13.79 19.87
CA GLN A 104 -6.73 15.14 20.46
C GLN A 104 -8.10 15.85 20.31
N GLY A 105 -9.05 15.24 19.60
CA GLY A 105 -10.42 15.75 19.52
C GLY A 105 -11.15 15.73 20.87
N SER A 106 -12.22 16.53 20.99
CA SER A 106 -13.03 16.59 22.22
C SER A 106 -13.65 15.22 22.54
N GLN A 107 -13.30 14.69 23.71
CA GLN A 107 -13.88 13.46 24.27
C GLN A 107 -15.28 13.71 24.86
N ASN A 108 -15.56 14.96 25.23
CA ASN A 108 -16.78 15.38 25.93
C ASN A 108 -17.81 15.95 24.97
N THR A 109 -18.14 15.21 23.89
CA THR A 109 -19.30 15.55 23.08
C THR A 109 -20.56 14.90 23.64
N LEU A 110 -21.67 15.65 23.63
CA LEU A 110 -22.99 15.12 24.01
C LEU A 110 -23.50 14.09 22.99
N ASP A 111 -22.87 14.03 21.81
CA ASP A 111 -23.19 13.07 20.75
C ASP A 111 -23.01 11.62 21.21
N ARG A 112 -23.87 10.73 20.72
CA ARG A 112 -23.77 9.28 21.02
C ARG A 112 -22.67 8.57 20.24
N ILE A 113 -22.26 9.16 19.14
CA ILE A 113 -21.13 8.70 18.34
C ILE A 113 -19.94 9.59 18.68
N ASP A 114 -18.81 8.99 18.98
CA ASP A 114 -17.56 9.73 19.09
C ASP A 114 -17.17 10.28 17.70
N PRO A 115 -17.07 11.61 17.52
CA PRO A 115 -16.80 12.21 16.21
C PRO A 115 -15.45 11.78 15.63
N ARG A 116 -14.49 11.39 16.48
CA ARG A 116 -13.15 10.95 16.07
C ARG A 116 -13.18 9.63 15.30
N ILE A 117 -14.25 8.83 15.47
CA ILE A 117 -14.44 7.57 14.74
C ILE A 117 -14.48 7.83 13.23
N VAL A 118 -15.16 8.88 12.78
CA VAL A 118 -15.27 9.17 11.35
C VAL A 118 -13.89 9.46 10.76
N SER A 119 -13.11 10.30 11.42
CA SER A 119 -11.73 10.60 11.03
C SER A 119 -10.85 9.36 11.04
N PHE A 120 -10.92 8.57 12.11
CA PHE A 120 -10.16 7.31 12.21
C PHE A 120 -10.48 6.34 11.09
N LEU A 121 -11.75 6.09 10.80
CA LEU A 121 -12.16 5.19 9.73
C LEU A 121 -11.66 5.68 8.35
N HIS A 122 -11.70 7.00 8.12
CA HIS A 122 -11.16 7.58 6.88
C HIS A 122 -9.65 7.33 6.75
N PHE A 123 -8.87 7.63 7.79
CA PHE A 123 -7.42 7.41 7.76
C PHE A 123 -7.06 5.93 7.67
N PHE A 124 -7.79 5.06 8.37
CA PHE A 124 -7.58 3.62 8.30
C PHE A 124 -7.83 3.04 6.91
N ASP A 125 -8.86 3.52 6.20
CA ASP A 125 -9.09 3.15 4.79
C ASP A 125 -7.94 3.58 3.87
N GLN A 126 -7.39 4.78 4.08
CA GLN A 126 -6.20 5.23 3.34
C GLN A 126 -4.97 4.37 3.65
N ILE A 127 -4.73 4.05 4.92
CA ILE A 127 -3.61 3.18 5.34
C ILE A 127 -3.74 1.79 4.70
N LYS A 128 -4.95 1.22 4.66
CA LYS A 128 -5.23 -0.04 3.95
C LYS A 128 -4.93 0.06 2.46
N LYS A 129 -5.41 1.12 1.81
CA LYS A 129 -5.18 1.36 0.38
C LYS A 129 -3.69 1.43 0.01
N PHE A 130 -2.85 1.91 0.93
CA PHE A 130 -1.41 1.98 0.75
C PHE A 130 -0.66 0.76 1.30
N GLU A 131 -1.37 -0.26 1.79
CA GLU A 131 -0.80 -1.50 2.33
C GLU A 131 0.13 -1.27 3.56
N LEU A 132 -0.11 -0.20 4.31
CA LEU A 132 0.74 0.22 5.44
C LEU A 132 0.25 -0.29 6.80
N VAL A 133 -0.74 -1.18 6.83
CA VAL A 133 -1.38 -1.67 8.08
C VAL A 133 -0.36 -2.33 9.01
N ASN A 134 0.55 -3.13 8.47
CA ASN A 134 1.58 -3.82 9.25
C ASN A 134 2.66 -2.86 9.77
N GLU A 135 3.05 -1.88 8.96
CA GLU A 135 4.09 -0.89 9.33
C GLU A 135 3.63 0.07 10.42
N LEU A 136 2.32 0.31 10.52
CA LEU A 136 1.68 1.24 11.47
C LEU A 136 0.82 0.52 12.52
N ARG A 137 1.01 -0.79 12.70
CA ARG A 137 0.13 -1.64 13.51
C ARG A 137 -0.01 -1.13 14.94
N GLY A 138 1.11 -0.80 15.58
CA GLY A 138 1.11 -0.36 16.99
C GLY A 138 0.34 0.95 17.19
N GLU A 139 0.50 1.90 16.27
CA GLU A 139 -0.18 3.19 16.30
C GLU A 139 -1.69 3.02 16.02
N ILE A 140 -2.05 2.17 15.05
CA ILE A 140 -3.45 1.85 14.75
C ILE A 140 -4.11 1.18 15.95
N GLU A 141 -3.48 0.16 16.53
CA GLU A 141 -4.01 -0.58 17.69
C GLU A 141 -4.22 0.35 18.88
N HIS A 142 -3.26 1.24 19.16
CA HIS A 142 -3.38 2.20 20.25
C HIS A 142 -4.57 3.15 20.06
N VAL A 143 -4.68 3.78 18.89
CA VAL A 143 -5.80 4.72 18.60
C VAL A 143 -7.13 3.97 18.60
N LEU A 144 -7.18 2.78 17.99
CA LEU A 144 -8.36 1.93 17.94
C LEU A 144 -8.84 1.56 19.34
N HIS A 145 -7.94 1.13 20.22
CA HIS A 145 -8.27 0.71 21.59
C HIS A 145 -8.89 1.85 22.39
N VAL A 146 -8.32 3.05 22.29
CA VAL A 146 -8.88 4.25 22.94
C VAL A 146 -10.27 4.57 22.38
N LEU A 147 -10.46 4.57 21.06
CA LEU A 147 -11.77 4.84 20.45
C LEU A 147 -12.82 3.79 20.82
N LEU A 148 -12.43 2.51 20.92
CA LEU A 148 -13.29 1.44 21.40
C LEU A 148 -13.77 1.72 22.82
N ILE A 149 -12.86 2.08 23.73
CA ILE A 149 -13.22 2.41 25.12
C ILE A 149 -14.16 3.60 25.18
N CYS A 150 -13.84 4.69 24.47
CA CYS A 150 -14.66 5.90 24.48
C CYS A 150 -16.06 5.64 23.91
N GLN A 151 -16.16 4.93 22.79
CA GLN A 151 -17.46 4.62 22.19
C GLN A 151 -18.26 3.62 23.03
N TYR A 152 -17.61 2.62 23.62
CA TYR A 152 -18.24 1.69 24.55
C TYR A 152 -18.76 2.42 25.80
N GLY A 153 -17.98 3.36 26.35
CA GLY A 153 -18.38 4.18 27.49
C GLY A 153 -19.62 5.06 27.20
N LYS A 154 -19.79 5.55 25.97
CA LYS A 154 -21.00 6.28 25.54
C LYS A 154 -22.27 5.42 25.54
N LEU A 155 -22.14 4.09 25.62
CA LEU A 155 -23.21 3.09 25.65
C LEU A 155 -23.44 2.49 27.05
N ASN A 156 -22.92 3.10 28.12
CA ASN A 156 -23.07 2.65 29.51
C ASN A 156 -24.51 2.55 30.05
N VAL A 157 -25.51 2.94 29.27
CA VAL A 157 -26.92 2.71 29.59
C VAL A 157 -27.38 1.29 29.21
N ILE A 158 -26.60 0.61 28.36
CA ILE A 158 -26.87 -0.74 27.85
C ILE A 158 -26.11 -1.78 28.66
N HIS A 159 -24.95 -1.41 29.21
CA HIS A 159 -24.06 -2.30 29.96
C HIS A 159 -23.65 -1.62 31.28
N GLN A 160 -23.27 -2.43 32.28
CA GLN A 160 -22.96 -1.92 33.62
C GLN A 160 -21.45 -1.77 33.90
N SER A 161 -20.60 -2.25 32.98
CA SER A 161 -19.15 -2.29 33.17
C SER A 161 -18.45 -1.15 32.43
N SER A 162 -17.80 -0.25 33.15
CA SER A 162 -16.85 0.67 32.52
C SER A 162 -15.57 -0.07 32.13
N LYS A 163 -14.95 0.36 31.03
CA LYS A 163 -13.65 -0.13 30.58
C LYS A 163 -12.63 1.02 30.67
N THR A 164 -11.41 0.70 31.04
CA THR A 164 -10.24 1.57 31.04
C THR A 164 -9.21 1.06 30.04
N ILE A 165 -8.11 1.81 29.87
CA ILE A 165 -7.00 1.46 28.96
C ILE A 165 -6.33 0.12 29.38
N GLU A 166 -6.50 -0.31 30.62
CA GLU A 166 -5.89 -1.56 31.12
C GLU A 166 -6.79 -2.78 30.90
N ASN A 167 -8.06 -2.59 30.51
CA ASN A 167 -9.00 -3.69 30.35
C ASN A 167 -8.97 -4.30 28.93
N SER A 168 -9.12 -5.63 28.88
CA SER A 168 -9.46 -6.36 27.67
C SER A 168 -10.94 -6.21 27.33
N PHE A 169 -11.27 -6.42 26.05
CA PHE A 169 -12.63 -6.64 25.59
C PHE A 169 -12.91 -8.15 25.56
N ASP A 170 -13.91 -8.57 26.33
CA ASP A 170 -14.29 -9.97 26.51
C ASP A 170 -15.55 -10.29 25.67
N GLU A 171 -16.06 -11.52 25.75
CA GLU A 171 -17.20 -11.98 24.94
C GLU A 171 -18.47 -11.13 25.15
N LEU A 172 -18.68 -10.66 26.38
CA LEU A 172 -19.82 -9.81 26.75
C LEU A 172 -19.73 -8.38 26.18
N ASP A 173 -18.53 -7.93 25.79
CA ASP A 173 -18.33 -6.61 25.20
C ASP A 173 -18.55 -6.62 23.68
N THR A 174 -18.88 -7.78 23.10
CA THR A 174 -19.10 -7.89 21.65
C THR A 174 -20.31 -7.05 21.20
N PRO A 175 -20.28 -6.51 19.98
CA PRO A 175 -21.42 -5.76 19.44
C PRO A 175 -22.73 -6.54 19.46
N THR A 176 -22.68 -7.87 19.23
CA THR A 176 -23.84 -8.76 19.31
C THR A 176 -24.48 -8.76 20.69
N HIS A 177 -23.68 -8.84 21.76
CA HIS A 177 -24.18 -8.78 23.13
C HIS A 177 -24.80 -7.42 23.44
N LEU A 178 -24.20 -6.32 22.95
CA LEU A 178 -24.81 -4.98 23.08
C LEU A 178 -26.17 -4.86 22.38
N PHE A 179 -26.34 -5.47 21.21
CA PHE A 179 -27.64 -5.52 20.55
C PHE A 179 -28.66 -6.34 21.33
N ILE A 180 -28.26 -7.48 21.90
CA ILE A 180 -29.14 -8.33 22.72
C ILE A 180 -29.53 -7.61 24.03
N ALA A 181 -28.60 -6.90 24.66
CA ALA A 181 -28.81 -6.17 25.90
C ALA A 181 -29.63 -4.87 25.71
N LEU A 182 -29.88 -4.44 24.46
CA LEU A 182 -30.70 -3.26 24.19
C LEU A 182 -32.18 -3.56 24.46
N SER A 183 -32.62 -3.26 25.68
CA SER A 183 -34.02 -3.39 26.13
C SER A 183 -34.77 -2.05 26.10
N ASP A 184 -36.10 -2.12 26.10
CA ASP A 184 -36.93 -0.90 26.21
C ASP A 184 -36.78 -0.22 27.59
N GLU A 185 -36.37 -0.97 28.63
CA GLU A 185 -36.01 -0.43 29.94
C GLU A 185 -34.73 0.43 29.88
N ASN A 186 -33.71 -0.03 29.14
CA ASN A 186 -32.49 0.73 28.91
C ASN A 186 -32.77 1.98 28.08
N VAL A 187 -33.66 1.89 27.08
CA VAL A 187 -34.13 3.06 26.29
C VAL A 187 -34.87 4.06 27.18
N ALA A 188 -35.77 3.59 28.05
CA ALA A 188 -36.50 4.46 28.97
C ALA A 188 -35.54 5.15 29.95
N SER A 189 -34.59 4.41 30.52
CA SER A 189 -33.55 4.95 31.40
C SER A 189 -32.70 5.99 30.67
N PHE A 190 -32.30 5.72 29.44
CA PHE A 190 -31.58 6.67 28.59
C PHE A 190 -32.35 7.97 28.37
N MET A 191 -33.65 7.88 28.06
CA MET A 191 -34.50 9.06 27.89
C MET A 191 -34.65 9.88 29.17
N ARG A 192 -34.72 9.24 30.35
CA ARG A 192 -34.83 9.95 31.64
C ARG A 192 -33.66 10.90 31.90
N PHE A 193 -32.48 10.57 31.41
CA PHE A 193 -31.28 11.40 31.56
C PHE A 193 -30.98 12.28 30.34
N ASN A 194 -31.82 12.24 29.30
CA ASN A 194 -31.62 12.97 28.06
C ASN A 194 -32.94 13.59 27.57
N GLU A 195 -33.26 14.78 28.08
CA GLU A 195 -34.52 15.51 27.81
C GLU A 195 -34.75 15.83 26.32
N GLN A 196 -33.70 15.74 25.50
CA GLN A 196 -33.78 15.95 24.05
C GLN A 196 -34.63 14.90 23.31
N TYR A 197 -34.83 13.70 23.87
CA TYR A 197 -35.62 12.67 23.21
C TYR A 197 -37.10 12.75 23.59
N LYS A 198 -37.93 13.15 22.62
CA LYS A 198 -39.39 13.24 22.76
C LYS A 198 -40.12 11.91 22.55
N ASN A 199 -39.44 10.89 22.03
CA ASN A 199 -40.02 9.58 21.70
C ASN A 199 -38.95 8.48 21.84
N SER A 200 -39.36 7.33 22.39
CA SER A 200 -38.54 6.12 22.54
C SER A 200 -37.99 5.59 21.21
N GLY A 201 -38.72 5.75 20.11
CA GLY A 201 -38.24 5.35 18.78
C GLY A 201 -36.99 6.10 18.33
N LEU A 202 -36.91 7.41 18.63
CA LEU A 202 -35.73 8.23 18.30
C LEU A 202 -34.54 7.89 19.21
N ALA A 203 -34.80 7.71 20.51
CA ALA A 203 -33.80 7.30 21.49
C ALA A 203 -33.19 5.93 21.14
N LYS A 204 -34.04 4.94 20.81
CA LYS A 204 -33.62 3.60 20.39
C LYS A 204 -32.80 3.64 19.11
N LYS A 205 -33.21 4.44 18.13
CA LYS A 205 -32.46 4.62 16.88
C LYS A 205 -31.05 5.16 17.13
N ASP A 206 -30.91 6.14 18.01
CA ASP A 206 -29.62 6.77 18.30
C ASP A 206 -28.67 5.82 19.05
N LEU A 207 -29.19 5.05 20.00
CA LEU A 207 -28.44 3.97 20.66
C LEU A 207 -27.98 2.91 19.65
N ILE A 208 -28.85 2.49 18.73
CA ILE A 208 -28.51 1.55 17.65
C ILE A 208 -27.39 2.12 16.77
N GLN A 209 -27.42 3.40 16.42
CA GLN A 209 -26.34 4.03 15.66
C GLN A 209 -25.02 4.04 16.44
N GLY A 210 -25.07 4.27 17.75
CA GLY A 210 -23.91 4.14 18.64
C GLY A 210 -23.33 2.72 18.66
N ILE A 211 -24.17 1.69 18.72
CA ILE A 211 -23.72 0.28 18.63
C ILE A 211 -23.12 -0.01 17.24
N HIS A 212 -23.71 0.50 16.16
CA HIS A 212 -23.13 0.34 14.82
C HIS A 212 -21.77 1.02 14.68
N ALA A 213 -21.57 2.20 15.27
CA ALA A 213 -20.28 2.87 15.29
C ALA A 213 -19.24 2.03 16.05
N TYR A 214 -19.62 1.47 17.20
CA TYR A 214 -18.79 0.54 17.96
C TYR A 214 -18.45 -0.74 17.15
N THR A 215 -19.44 -1.29 16.44
CA THR A 215 -19.27 -2.48 15.60
C THR A 215 -18.17 -2.29 14.56
N LYS A 216 -18.16 -1.13 13.87
CA LYS A 216 -17.12 -0.83 12.87
C LYS A 216 -15.71 -0.84 13.46
N LEU A 217 -15.54 -0.32 14.68
CA LEU A 217 -14.25 -0.38 15.37
C LEU A 217 -13.89 -1.82 15.78
N TYR A 218 -14.87 -2.57 16.29
CA TYR A 218 -14.67 -3.95 16.72
C TYR A 218 -14.30 -4.87 15.54
N ASP A 219 -14.89 -4.66 14.37
CA ASP A 219 -14.53 -5.38 13.14
C ASP A 219 -13.07 -5.15 12.76
N ILE A 220 -12.57 -3.92 12.92
CA ILE A 220 -11.16 -3.58 12.68
C ILE A 220 -10.28 -4.32 13.70
N LYS A 221 -10.68 -4.37 14.97
CA LYS A 221 -9.94 -5.12 16.00
C LYS A 221 -9.83 -6.60 15.61
N ILE A 222 -10.93 -7.24 15.23
CA ILE A 222 -10.93 -8.65 14.79
C ILE A 222 -10.02 -8.84 13.57
N GLN A 223 -10.01 -7.90 12.64
CA GLN A 223 -9.15 -7.97 11.46
C GLN A 223 -7.68 -7.92 11.85
N LEU A 224 -7.28 -7.00 12.74
CA LEU A 224 -5.90 -6.89 13.22
C LEU A 224 -5.48 -8.12 14.03
N ASP A 225 -6.36 -8.66 14.88
CA ASP A 225 -6.08 -9.86 15.68
C ASP A 225 -5.80 -11.12 14.81
N LYS A 226 -6.27 -11.14 13.56
CA LYS A 226 -6.10 -12.25 12.61
C LYS A 226 -4.85 -12.12 11.71
N MET A 227 -4.25 -10.94 11.65
CA MET A 227 -3.06 -10.64 10.85
C MET A 227 -1.79 -10.92 11.63
#